data_AF-A0A3D9MZL1-F1
#
_entry.id   AF-A0A3D9MZL1-F1
#
_cell.length_a   1.000
_cell.length_b   1.000
_cell.length_c   1.000
_cell.angle_alpha   90.00
_cell.angle_beta   90.00
_cell.angle_gamma   90.00
#
_symmetry.space_group_name_H-M   'P 1'
#
loop_
_entity.id
_entity.type
_entity.pdbx_description
1 polymer ?
#
loop_
_entity_poly.entity_id
_entity_poly.type
_entity_poly.pdbx_seq_one_letter_code
_entity_poly.pdbx_strand_id
1 'polypeptide(L)' 'MENPFKQLDKPLQEVPLELKEKVMHDIAIAKLFLELAELFSYNIGHIIDSVTSRRKKDNK' A
#
# COMPACT_ATOMS: atom_id res chain seq x y z
N MET A 1 -2.44 -27.10 33.90
CA MET A 1 -2.18 -26.14 32.80
C MET A 1 -1.65 -26.94 31.62
N GLU A 2 -2.30 -26.90 30.47
CA GLU A 2 -1.77 -27.55 29.26
C GLU A 2 -0.57 -26.78 28.71
N ASN A 3 0.42 -27.51 28.19
CA ASN A 3 1.66 -26.95 27.67
C ASN A 3 1.40 -26.24 26.31
N PRO A 4 1.61 -24.91 26.21
CA PRO A 4 1.34 -24.14 24.99
C PRO A 4 2.32 -24.44 23.84
N PHE A 5 3.50 -25.00 24.13
CA PHE A 5 4.49 -25.33 23.10
C PHE A 5 4.11 -26.56 22.26
N LYS A 6 3.19 -27.41 22.73
CA LYS A 6 2.67 -28.55 21.95
C LYS A 6 1.86 -28.14 20.72
N GLN A 7 1.61 -26.85 20.54
CA GLN A 7 0.89 -26.29 19.39
C GLN A 7 1.82 -25.81 18.28
N LEU A 8 3.14 -25.71 18.53
CA LEU A 8 4.12 -25.21 17.56
C LEU A 8 4.43 -26.22 16.44
N ASP A 9 4.38 -27.52 16.74
CA ASP A 9 4.64 -28.59 15.76
C ASP A 9 3.43 -28.86 14.86
N LYS A 10 2.30 -28.17 15.08
CA LYS A 10 1.11 -28.31 14.26
C LYS A 10 1.24 -27.44 13.01
N PRO A 11 0.75 -27.91 11.85
CA PRO A 11 0.67 -27.05 10.67
C PRO A 11 -0.12 -25.79 11.02
N LEU A 12 0.35 -24.65 10.54
CA LEU A 12 -0.34 -23.37 10.69
C LEU A 12 -1.78 -23.56 10.22
N GLN A 13 -2.73 -23.13 11.06
CA GLN A 13 -4.14 -23.17 10.67
C GLN A 13 -4.33 -22.32 9.43
N GLU A 14 -5.10 -22.83 8.48
CA GLU A 14 -5.48 -22.05 7.31
C GLU A 14 -6.27 -20.82 7.76
N VAL A 15 -5.88 -19.68 7.20
CA VAL A 15 -6.53 -18.41 7.50
C VAL A 15 -7.97 -18.49 6.98
N PRO A 16 -8.98 -18.09 7.76
CA PRO A 16 -10.35 -17.99 7.27
C PRO A 16 -10.40 -17.21 5.96
N LEU A 17 -11.13 -17.73 4.96
CA LEU A 17 -11.13 -17.20 3.60
C LEU A 17 -11.48 -15.70 3.56
N GLU A 18 -12.49 -15.31 4.32
CA GLU A 18 -12.95 -13.92 4.45
C GLU A 18 -11.86 -12.98 4.99
N LEU A 19 -11.07 -13.44 5.97
CA LEU A 19 -9.99 -12.66 6.56
C LEU A 19 -8.81 -12.57 5.59
N LYS A 20 -8.51 -13.66 4.88
CA LYS A 20 -7.46 -13.67 3.86
C LYS A 20 -7.75 -12.67 2.75
N GLU A 21 -8.97 -12.66 2.23
CA GLU A 21 -9.38 -11.74 1.17
C GLU A 21 -9.28 -10.28 1.62
N LYS A 22 -9.78 -9.95 2.81
CA LYS A 22 -9.69 -8.60 3.37
C LYS A 22 -8.24 -8.14 3.53
N VAL A 23 -7.40 -8.97 4.15
CA VAL A 23 -5.98 -8.63 4.38
C VAL A 23 -5.23 -8.47 3.06
N MET A 24 -5.48 -9.34 2.07
CA MET A 24 -4.85 -9.21 0.76
C MET A 24 -5.29 -7.94 0.01
N HIS A 25 -6.55 -7.52 0.17
CA HIS A 25 -7.03 -6.25 -0.38
C HIS A 25 -6.30 -5.05 0.24
N ASP A 26 -6.17 -5.00 1.56
CA ASP A 26 -5.48 -3.92 2.27
C ASP A 26 -3.99 -3.86 1.87
N ILE A 27 -3.35 -5.02 1.74
CA ILE A 27 -1.95 -5.13 1.25
C ILE A 27 -1.83 -4.57 -0.17
N ALA A 28 -2.78 -4.88 -1.06
CA ALA A 28 -2.76 -4.39 -2.43
C ALA A 28 -2.85 -2.86 -2.49
N ILE A 29 -3.72 -2.26 -1.68
CA ILE A 29 -3.84 -0.80 -1.56
C ILE A 29 -2.55 -0.18 -1.03
N ALA A 30 -1.96 -0.74 0.02
CA ALA A 30 -0.72 -0.22 0.59
C ALA A 30 0.44 -0.30 -0.41
N LYS A 31 0.55 -1.40 -1.16
CA LYS A 31 1.56 -1.55 -2.23
C LYS A 31 1.37 -0.54 -3.34
N LEU A 32 0.14 -0.32 -3.79
CA LEU A 32 -0.17 0.71 -4.78
C LEU A 32 0.30 2.10 -4.32
N PHE A 33 0.00 2.48 -3.07
CA PHE A 33 0.46 3.77 -2.54
C PHE A 33 1.99 3.86 -2.43
N LEU A 34 2.65 2.77 -2.07
CA LEU A 34 4.11 2.71 -2.02
C LEU A 34 4.73 2.90 -3.41
N GLU A 35 4.19 2.20 -4.42
CA GLU A 35 4.63 2.34 -5.82
C GLU A 35 4.36 3.75 -6.37
N LEU A 36 3.21 4.35 -6.05
CA LEU A 36 2.90 5.74 -6.41
C LEU A 36 3.85 6.71 -5.69
N ALA A 37 4.12 6.49 -4.40
CA ALA A 37 5.06 7.31 -3.65
C ALA A 37 6.47 7.20 -4.25
N GLU A 38 6.95 6.01 -4.59
CA GLU A 38 8.23 5.82 -5.26
C GLU A 38 8.27 6.54 -6.62
N LEU A 39 7.23 6.37 -7.44
CA LEU A 39 7.12 6.98 -8.77
C LEU A 39 7.09 8.51 -8.73
N PHE A 40 6.34 9.10 -7.80
CA PHE A 40 6.09 10.54 -7.77
C PHE A 40 6.93 11.33 -6.74
N SER A 41 7.53 10.67 -5.74
CA SER A 41 8.34 11.34 -4.71
C SER A 41 9.57 12.07 -5.25
N TYR A 42 10.08 11.65 -6.41
CA TYR A 42 11.28 12.26 -6.98
C TYR A 42 11.08 13.73 -7.38
N ASN A 43 9.85 14.16 -7.72
CA ASN A 43 9.65 15.55 -8.14
C ASN A 43 8.20 16.10 -8.13
N ILE A 44 7.35 15.63 -7.22
CA ILE A 44 5.94 16.05 -7.21
C ILE A 44 5.76 17.58 -7.12
N GLY A 45 6.61 18.27 -6.34
CA GLY A 45 6.61 19.73 -6.25
C GLY A 45 6.90 20.41 -7.58
N HIS A 46 7.98 20.01 -8.27
CA HIS A 46 8.32 20.56 -9.58
C HIS A 46 7.24 20.26 -10.64
N ILE A 47 6.63 19.07 -10.61
CA ILE A 47 5.53 18.75 -11.52
C ILE A 47 4.33 19.66 -11.25
N ILE A 48 3.90 19.79 -9.99
CA ILE A 48 2.79 20.67 -9.60
C ILE A 48 3.06 22.12 -10.02
N ASP A 49 4.26 22.63 -9.76
CA ASP A 49 4.67 23.98 -10.13
C ASP A 49 4.70 24.17 -11.66
N SER A 50 5.20 23.18 -12.40
CA SER A 50 5.26 23.23 -13.86
C SER A 50 3.87 23.23 -14.51
N VAL A 51 2.94 22.43 -14.00
CA VAL A 51 1.56 22.35 -14.50
C VAL A 51 0.78 23.62 -14.16
N THR A 52 0.92 24.11 -12.93
CA THR A 52 0.23 25.33 -12.46
C THR A 52 0.76 26.57 -13.18
N SER A 53 2.07 26.66 -13.41
CA SER A 53 2.69 27.78 -14.13
C SER A 53 2.32 27.80 -15.62
N ARG A 54 2.23 26.63 -16.28
CA ARG A 54 1.73 26.52 -17.65
C ARG A 54 0.29 27.02 -17.78
N ARG A 55 -0.61 26.59 -16.89
CA ARG A 55 -2.00 27.06 -16.88
C ARG A 55 -2.13 28.57 -16.69
N LYS A 56 -1.28 29.20 -15.87
CA LYS A 56 -1.28 30.66 -15.71
C LYS A 56 -0.79 31.38 -16.97
N LYS A 57 0.16 30.79 -17.70
CA LYS A 57 0.70 31.35 -18.95
C LYS A 57 -0.32 31.28 -20.09
N ASP A 58 -1.12 30.21 -20.17
CA ASP A 58 -2.12 30.03 -21.23
C ASP A 58 -3.38 30.90 -21.04
N ASN A 59 -3.62 31.44 -19.84
CA ASN A 59 -4.73 32.34 -19.53
C ASN A 59 -4.38 33.84 -19.64
N LYS A 60 -3.23 34.18 -20.23
CA LYS A 60 -2.75 35.56 -20.44
C LYS A 60 -2.44 35.79 -21.90
#